data_AF-A0A924W1D1-F1
#
_entry.id   AF-A0A924W1D1-F1
#
_cell.length_a   1.000
_cell.length_b   1.000
_cell.length_c   1.000
_cell.angle_alpha   90.00
_cell.angle_beta   90.00
_cell.angle_gamma   90.00
#
_symmetry.space_group_name_H-M   'P 1'
#
loop_
_entity.id
_entity.type
_entity.pdbx_description
1 polymer ?
#
loop_
_entity_poly.entity_id
_entity_poly.type
_entity_poly.pdbx_seq_one_letter_code
_entity_poly.pdbx_strand_id
1 'polypeptide(L)'
;MSKPVLLMLLTRHPYAENSGRASMLRQRIEQARLRFEPRIVVFGAPAHDASDNGLEFLPLAAPASIALNAVRLSRLPLQSWLYHSAAARARVAQVAAEANAAAIYVDMLRLAPLAADANPNLARIIDYDDLLSVRYEQAAAKDYEVMGFLTRRVGPLAGVARAFARPLLQAESRRCA
;
A
#
# COMPACT_ATOMS: atom_id res chain seq x y z
N MET A 1 -23.99 -19.95 10.13
CA MET A 1 -23.90 -19.10 8.92
C MET A 1 -22.41 -18.89 8.63
N SER A 2 -21.98 -19.01 7.37
CA SER A 2 -20.61 -18.65 6.98
C SER A 2 -20.37 -17.16 7.22
N LYS A 3 -19.15 -16.79 7.62
CA LYS A 3 -18.80 -15.37 7.77
C LYS A 3 -18.74 -14.72 6.38
N PRO A 4 -19.24 -13.48 6.21
CA PRO A 4 -19.04 -12.76 4.96
C PRO A 4 -17.55 -12.54 4.70
N VAL A 5 -17.15 -12.53 3.43
CA VAL A 5 -15.75 -12.30 3.06
C VAL A 5 -15.40 -10.82 3.14
N LEU A 6 -14.24 -10.53 3.74
CA LEU A 6 -13.59 -9.21 3.69
C LEU A 6 -12.31 -9.32 2.87
N LEU A 7 -12.26 -8.64 1.72
CA LEU A 7 -11.00 -8.49 0.98
C LEU A 7 -10.13 -7.44 1.66
N MET A 8 -8.91 -7.77 2.06
CA MET A 8 -7.96 -6.86 2.70
C MET A 8 -6.78 -6.61 1.76
N LEU A 9 -6.62 -5.36 1.31
CA LEU A 9 -5.46 -4.93 0.54
C LEU A 9 -4.41 -4.37 1.49
N LEU A 10 -3.21 -4.95 1.53
CA LEU A 10 -2.15 -4.61 2.47
C LEU A 10 -0.90 -4.09 1.75
N THR A 11 -0.25 -3.07 2.31
CA THR A 11 0.98 -2.48 1.76
C THR A 11 2.25 -3.23 2.17
N ARG A 12 2.14 -4.16 3.13
CA ARG A 12 3.23 -4.88 3.78
C ARG A 12 2.82 -6.29 4.15
N HIS A 13 3.81 -7.16 4.27
CA HIS A 13 3.59 -8.53 4.68
C HIS A 13 3.24 -8.59 6.18
N PRO A 14 2.05 -9.09 6.58
CA PRO A 14 1.62 -9.05 7.98
C PRO A 14 2.39 -10.02 8.89
N TYR A 15 2.92 -11.13 8.36
CA TYR A 15 3.56 -12.17 9.19
C TYR A 15 5.10 -12.27 9.08
N ALA A 16 5.70 -11.98 7.93
CA ALA A 16 7.16 -11.98 7.75
C ALA A 16 7.87 -10.71 8.25
N GLU A 17 7.17 -9.57 8.32
CA GLU A 17 7.78 -8.31 8.76
C GLU A 17 7.66 -8.08 10.27
N ASN A 18 8.79 -7.70 10.88
CA ASN A 18 8.87 -7.22 12.26
C ASN A 18 8.87 -5.68 12.28
N SER A 19 7.74 -5.08 11.92
CA SER A 19 7.55 -3.63 11.93
C SER A 19 6.29 -3.23 12.71
N GLY A 20 6.24 -1.97 13.19
CA GLY A 20 5.05 -1.44 13.86
C GLY A 20 3.79 -1.52 12.99
N ARG A 21 3.92 -1.30 11.67
CA ARG A 21 2.80 -1.47 10.74
C ARG A 21 2.37 -2.93 10.62
N ALA A 22 3.30 -3.87 10.51
CA ALA A 22 2.96 -5.30 10.47
C ALA A 22 2.23 -5.75 11.75
N SER A 23 2.62 -5.26 12.92
CA SER A 23 1.89 -5.49 14.17
C SER A 23 0.45 -4.96 14.14
N MET A 24 0.23 -3.73 13.64
CA MET A 24 -1.11 -3.19 13.47
C MET A 24 -1.94 -4.02 12.47
N LEU A 25 -1.34 -4.44 11.36
CA LEU A 25 -2.00 -5.28 10.36
C LEU A 25 -2.45 -6.62 10.94
N ARG A 26 -1.60 -7.29 11.73
CA ARG A 26 -1.97 -8.53 12.44
C ARG A 26 -3.17 -8.30 13.36
N GLN A 27 -3.17 -7.23 14.15
CA GLN A 27 -4.30 -6.88 15.01
C GLN A 27 -5.59 -6.62 14.21
N ARG A 28 -5.50 -5.93 13.07
CA ARG A 28 -6.65 -5.70 12.17
C ARG A 28 -7.18 -6.99 11.56
N ILE A 29 -6.30 -7.90 11.15
CA ILE A 29 -6.69 -9.22 10.64
C ILE A 29 -7.41 -10.03 11.72
N GLU A 30 -6.88 -10.06 12.94
CA GLU A 30 -7.56 -10.74 14.07
C GLU A 30 -8.92 -10.12 14.40
N GLN A 31 -9.03 -8.80 14.39
CA GLN A 31 -10.32 -8.10 14.55
C GLN A 31 -11.31 -8.47 13.42
N ALA A 32 -10.84 -8.50 12.17
CA ALA A 32 -11.66 -8.88 11.03
C ALA A 32 -12.17 -10.32 11.16
N ARG A 33 -11.32 -11.27 11.58
CA ARG A 33 -11.67 -12.67 11.78
C ARG A 33 -12.83 -12.88 12.75
N LEU A 34 -13.13 -11.94 13.64
CA LEU A 34 -14.28 -12.03 14.54
C LEU A 34 -15.62 -12.02 13.79
N ARG A 35 -15.73 -11.27 12.68
CA ARG A 35 -16.98 -11.08 11.93
C ARG A 35 -16.93 -11.46 10.45
N PHE A 36 -15.73 -11.55 9.89
CA PHE A 36 -15.49 -11.80 8.48
C PHE A 36 -14.56 -12.99 8.27
N GLU A 37 -14.55 -13.50 7.05
CA GLU A 37 -13.49 -14.37 6.55
C GLU A 37 -12.52 -13.52 5.70
N PRO A 38 -11.31 -13.21 6.20
CA PRO A 38 -10.39 -12.35 5.46
C PRO A 38 -9.80 -13.07 4.24
N ARG A 39 -9.87 -12.41 3.10
CA ARG A 39 -9.04 -12.71 1.92
C ARG A 39 -7.99 -11.62 1.80
N ILE A 40 -6.72 -11.97 1.82
CA ILE A 40 -5.65 -10.99 1.98
C ILE A 40 -4.82 -10.90 0.71
N VAL A 41 -4.71 -9.69 0.16
CA VAL A 41 -3.84 -9.35 -0.97
C VAL A 41 -2.75 -8.41 -0.45
N VAL A 42 -1.49 -8.82 -0.59
CA VAL A 42 -0.32 -8.06 -0.18
C VAL A 42 0.38 -7.51 -1.42
N PHE A 43 0.69 -6.21 -1.41
CA PHE A 43 1.48 -5.59 -2.47
C PHE A 43 2.97 -5.63 -2.14
N GLY A 44 3.71 -6.50 -2.83
CA GLY A 44 5.11 -6.74 -2.58
C GLY A 44 5.55 -8.14 -3.02
N ALA A 45 6.75 -8.52 -2.60
CA ALA A 45 7.26 -9.88 -2.80
C ALA A 45 6.83 -10.79 -1.65
N PRO A 46 6.57 -12.08 -1.92
CA PRO A 46 6.42 -13.11 -0.88
C PRO A 46 7.73 -13.30 -0.08
N ALA A 47 7.61 -13.84 1.13
CA ALA A 47 8.75 -14.21 1.96
C ALA A 47 9.38 -15.56 1.55
N HIS A 48 8.64 -16.36 0.77
CA HIS A 48 8.96 -17.72 0.35
C HIS A 48 9.07 -18.72 1.51
N ASP A 49 8.22 -18.55 2.54
CA ASP A 49 8.13 -19.44 3.69
C ASP A 49 6.66 -19.64 4.14
N ALA A 50 6.46 -20.34 5.26
CA ALA A 50 5.12 -20.67 5.76
C ALA A 50 4.27 -19.44 6.13
N SER A 51 4.88 -18.25 6.26
CA SER A 51 4.18 -17.01 6.58
C SER A 51 3.38 -16.45 5.39
N ASP A 52 3.67 -16.91 4.17
CA ASP A 52 2.92 -16.56 2.95
C ASP A 52 1.56 -17.27 2.84
N ASN A 53 1.33 -18.30 3.66
CA ASN A 53 0.16 -19.17 3.53
C ASN A 53 -1.17 -18.39 3.64
N GLY A 54 -2.00 -18.51 2.61
CA GLY A 54 -3.30 -17.83 2.53
C GLY A 54 -3.22 -16.36 2.12
N LEU A 55 -2.04 -15.87 1.70
CA LEU A 55 -1.85 -14.54 1.14
C LEU A 55 -1.74 -14.61 -0.39
N GLU A 56 -2.40 -13.68 -1.07
CA GLU A 56 -2.15 -13.43 -2.50
C GLU A 56 -1.20 -12.24 -2.64
N PHE A 57 -0.21 -12.35 -3.52
CA PHE A 57 0.79 -11.29 -3.73
C PHE A 57 0.61 -10.63 -5.08
N LEU A 58 0.55 -9.30 -5.08
CA LEU A 58 0.60 -8.50 -6.28
C LEU A 58 1.88 -7.66 -6.30
N PRO A 59 2.56 -7.56 -7.46
CA PRO A 59 3.79 -6.79 -7.54
C PRO A 59 3.51 -5.30 -7.42
N LEU A 60 4.54 -4.55 -7.03
CA LEU A 60 4.55 -3.10 -7.19
C LEU A 60 4.59 -2.73 -8.68
N ALA A 61 4.21 -1.49 -8.98
CA ALA A 61 4.27 -0.96 -10.32
C ALA A 61 5.71 -0.98 -10.86
N ALA A 62 5.88 -1.39 -12.12
CA ALA A 62 7.18 -1.32 -12.79
C ALA A 62 7.67 0.14 -12.88
N PRO A 63 9.00 0.41 -12.92
CA PRO A 63 9.54 1.76 -12.94
C PRO A 63 8.96 2.69 -14.02
N ALA A 64 8.76 2.18 -15.24
CA ALA A 64 8.12 2.94 -16.32
C ALA A 64 6.68 3.32 -16.00
N SER A 65 5.93 2.41 -15.36
CA SER A 65 4.56 2.66 -14.90
C SER A 65 4.52 3.69 -13.78
N ILE A 66 5.51 3.70 -12.87
CA ILE A 66 5.60 4.71 -11.80
C ILE A 66 5.75 6.11 -12.41
N ALA A 67 6.62 6.29 -13.40
CA ALA A 67 6.80 7.57 -14.08
C ALA A 67 5.51 8.03 -14.77
N LEU A 68 4.81 7.11 -15.44
CA LEU A 68 3.53 7.40 -16.07
C LEU A 68 2.42 7.71 -15.06
N ASN A 69 2.41 7.00 -13.92
CA ASN A 69 1.50 7.24 -12.80
C ASN A 69 1.74 8.62 -12.18
N ALA A 70 2.98 9.12 -12.13
CA ALA A 70 3.28 10.47 -11.64
C ALA A 70 2.52 11.56 -12.42
N VAL A 71 2.33 11.35 -13.73
CA VAL A 71 1.53 12.25 -14.58
C VAL A 71 0.04 12.01 -14.38
N ARG A 72 -0.41 10.75 -14.52
CA ARG A 72 -1.84 10.38 -14.53
C ARG A 72 -2.53 10.52 -13.17
N LEU A 73 -1.80 10.27 -12.10
CA LEU A 73 -2.26 10.27 -10.72
C LEU A 73 -1.61 11.41 -9.92
N SER A 74 -1.23 12.50 -10.60
CA SER A 74 -0.58 13.68 -10.01
C SER A 74 -1.34 14.31 -8.84
N ARG A 75 -2.65 14.04 -8.73
CA ARG A 75 -3.51 14.49 -7.62
C ARG A 75 -3.53 13.55 -6.41
N LEU A 76 -2.92 12.37 -6.51
CA LEU A 76 -2.89 11.35 -5.45
C LEU A 76 -1.50 11.23 -4.81
N PRO A 77 -1.40 10.85 -3.51
CA PRO A 77 -0.13 10.65 -2.80
C PRO A 77 0.90 9.91 -3.65
N LEU A 78 2.17 10.32 -3.60
CA LEU A 78 3.24 9.76 -4.44
C LEU A 78 3.36 8.25 -4.26
N GLN A 79 3.12 7.78 -3.03
CA GLN A 79 3.11 6.36 -2.74
C GLN A 79 2.08 5.60 -3.55
N SER A 80 0.91 6.17 -3.88
CA SER A 80 -0.10 5.53 -4.72
C SER A 80 0.46 5.15 -6.10
N TRP A 81 1.42 5.91 -6.61
CA TRP A 81 2.05 5.64 -7.91
C TRP A 81 2.88 4.35 -7.90
N LEU A 82 3.40 3.96 -6.73
CA LEU A 82 4.20 2.75 -6.55
C LEU A 82 3.35 1.47 -6.60
N TYR A 83 2.07 1.56 -6.28
CA TYR A 83 1.17 0.41 -6.22
C TYR A 83 0.24 0.33 -7.44
N HIS A 84 -0.04 1.47 -8.07
CA HIS A 84 -1.03 1.53 -9.12
C HIS A 84 -0.56 0.86 -10.43
N SER A 85 -1.34 -0.11 -10.91
CA SER A 85 -1.30 -0.56 -12.29
C SER A 85 -2.69 -1.02 -12.72
N ALA A 86 -2.98 -0.95 -14.03
CA ALA A 86 -4.25 -1.44 -14.57
C ALA A 86 -4.46 -2.94 -14.27
N ALA A 87 -3.39 -3.73 -14.38
CA ALA A 87 -3.41 -5.15 -14.07
C ALA A 87 -3.72 -5.42 -12.59
N ALA A 88 -3.09 -4.69 -11.66
CA ALA A 88 -3.38 -4.83 -10.24
C ALA A 88 -4.83 -4.44 -9.90
N ARG A 89 -5.34 -3.33 -10.48
CA ARG A 89 -6.72 -2.88 -10.28
C ARG A 89 -7.74 -3.92 -10.79
N ALA A 90 -7.51 -4.47 -11.99
CA ALA A 90 -8.32 -5.53 -12.55
C ALA A 90 -8.29 -6.80 -11.68
N ARG A 91 -7.10 -7.20 -11.20
CA ARG A 91 -6.96 -8.38 -10.35
C ARG A 91 -7.64 -8.21 -8.99
N VAL A 92 -7.54 -7.03 -8.36
CA VAL A 92 -8.27 -6.71 -7.13
C VAL A 92 -9.78 -6.84 -7.33
N ALA A 93 -10.32 -6.29 -8.43
CA ALA A 93 -11.74 -6.40 -8.75
C ALA A 93 -12.16 -7.86 -8.99
N GLN A 94 -11.31 -8.63 -9.69
CA GLN A 94 -11.53 -10.05 -9.92
C GLN A 94 -11.55 -10.85 -8.61
N VAL A 95 -10.57 -10.67 -7.72
CA VAL A 95 -10.52 -11.35 -6.41
C VAL A 95 -11.75 -11.00 -5.56
N ALA A 96 -12.17 -9.73 -5.56
CA ALA A 96 -13.38 -9.31 -4.86
C ALA A 96 -14.63 -10.05 -5.38
N ALA A 97 -14.74 -10.22 -6.71
CA ALA A 97 -15.86 -10.94 -7.34
C ALA A 97 -15.79 -12.46 -7.11
N GLU A 98 -14.63 -13.08 -7.32
CA GLU A 98 -14.40 -14.52 -7.09
C GLU A 98 -14.72 -14.94 -5.66
N ALA A 99 -14.37 -14.10 -4.70
CA ALA A 99 -14.62 -14.36 -3.28
C ALA A 99 -16.00 -13.90 -2.79
N ASN A 100 -16.83 -13.32 -3.67
CA ASN A 100 -18.10 -12.68 -3.33
C ASN A 100 -17.96 -11.77 -2.09
N ALA A 101 -16.94 -10.91 -2.10
CA ALA A 101 -16.59 -10.07 -0.96
C ALA A 101 -17.77 -9.16 -0.59
N ALA A 102 -18.06 -9.06 0.71
CA ALA A 102 -19.07 -8.13 1.23
C ALA A 102 -18.49 -6.73 1.46
N ALA A 103 -17.19 -6.65 1.72
CA ALA A 103 -16.47 -5.41 1.91
C ALA A 103 -15.01 -5.53 1.43
N ILE A 104 -14.38 -4.38 1.21
CA ILE A 104 -12.95 -4.25 0.97
C ILE A 104 -12.32 -3.31 1.99
N TYR A 105 -11.31 -3.80 2.70
CA TYR A 105 -10.43 -3.03 3.55
C TYR A 105 -9.19 -2.62 2.76
N VAL A 106 -8.82 -1.35 2.86
CA VAL A 106 -7.70 -0.74 2.15
C VAL A 106 -6.71 -0.22 3.18
N ASP A 107 -5.54 -0.85 3.23
CA ASP A 107 -4.41 -0.44 4.07
C ASP A 107 -3.77 0.85 3.54
N MET A 108 -3.92 1.95 4.29
CA MET A 108 -3.47 3.29 3.90
C MET A 108 -4.19 3.82 2.65
N LEU A 109 -4.30 5.15 2.54
CA LEU A 109 -4.90 5.79 1.36
C LEU A 109 -4.21 5.41 0.04
N ARG A 110 -2.93 5.01 0.09
CA ARG A 110 -2.11 4.72 -1.10
C ARG A 110 -2.65 3.58 -1.97
N LEU A 111 -3.42 2.65 -1.41
CA LEU A 111 -4.02 1.53 -2.15
C LEU A 111 -5.44 1.82 -2.64
N ALA A 112 -6.07 2.90 -2.20
CA ALA A 112 -7.47 3.20 -2.52
C ALA A 112 -7.81 3.19 -4.03
N PRO A 113 -6.93 3.69 -4.95
CA PRO A 113 -7.22 3.64 -6.38
C PRO A 113 -7.38 2.22 -6.94
N LEU A 114 -6.79 1.21 -6.30
CA LEU A 114 -6.86 -0.18 -6.76
C LEU A 114 -8.23 -0.81 -6.51
N ALA A 115 -8.99 -0.28 -5.56
CA ALA A 115 -10.36 -0.69 -5.28
C ALA A 115 -11.39 -0.03 -6.21
N ALA A 116 -10.97 0.86 -7.13
CA ALA A 116 -11.91 1.68 -7.90
C ALA A 116 -12.81 0.85 -8.84
N ASP A 117 -12.29 -0.25 -9.40
CA ASP A 117 -13.05 -1.17 -10.28
C ASP A 117 -13.83 -2.25 -9.53
N ALA A 118 -13.69 -2.32 -8.20
CA ALA A 118 -14.49 -3.25 -7.41
C ALA A 118 -15.98 -2.82 -7.47
N ASN A 119 -16.88 -3.81 -7.35
CA ASN A 119 -18.33 -3.64 -7.38
C ASN A 119 -18.77 -2.38 -6.60
N PRO A 120 -19.57 -1.47 -7.18
CA PRO A 120 -19.96 -0.23 -6.52
C PRO A 120 -20.77 -0.45 -5.22
N ASN A 121 -21.41 -1.60 -5.06
CA ASN A 121 -22.15 -1.98 -3.84
C ASN A 121 -21.24 -2.57 -2.74
N LEU A 122 -19.95 -2.77 -3.04
CA LEU A 122 -18.98 -3.27 -2.07
C LEU A 122 -18.65 -2.19 -1.04
N ALA A 123 -18.88 -2.45 0.24
CA ALA A 123 -18.52 -1.50 1.29
C ALA A 123 -17.00 -1.28 1.31
N ARG A 124 -16.55 -0.03 1.29
CA ARG A 124 -15.12 0.33 1.26
C ARG A 124 -14.69 0.88 2.61
N ILE A 125 -13.72 0.23 3.24
CA ILE A 125 -13.12 0.63 4.51
C ILE A 125 -11.70 1.10 4.20
N ILE A 126 -11.44 2.39 4.29
CA ILE A 126 -10.11 2.95 4.00
C ILE A 126 -9.46 3.31 5.32
N ASP A 127 -8.37 2.63 5.66
CA ASP A 127 -7.53 3.00 6.80
C ASP A 127 -6.68 4.21 6.39
N TYR A 128 -6.92 5.34 7.05
CA TYR A 128 -6.20 6.58 6.79
C TYR A 128 -5.16 6.79 7.91
N ASP A 129 -3.88 6.70 7.56
CA ASP A 129 -2.76 7.00 8.46
C ASP A 129 -2.37 8.48 8.27
N ASP A 130 -2.82 9.35 9.18
CA ASP A 130 -2.69 10.82 9.12
C ASP A 130 -1.25 11.33 9.27
N LEU A 131 -0.32 10.47 9.70
CA LEU A 131 1.06 10.85 9.94
C LEU A 131 1.90 10.86 8.65
N LEU A 132 1.32 10.64 7.48
CA LEU A 132 2.07 10.65 6.23
C LEU A 132 2.71 12.01 5.95
N SER A 133 1.95 13.09 6.17
CA SER A 133 2.40 14.48 6.04
C SER A 133 3.55 14.79 7.00
N VAL A 134 3.41 14.39 8.26
CA VAL A 134 4.42 14.55 9.32
C VAL A 134 5.68 13.72 9.03
N ARG A 135 5.53 12.48 8.55
CA ARG A 135 6.67 11.63 8.15
C ARG A 135 7.41 12.24 6.95
N TYR A 136 6.71 12.82 5.98
CA TYR A 136 7.34 13.53 4.87
C TYR A 136 8.00 14.85 5.29
N GLU A 137 7.40 15.58 6.23
CA GLU A 137 8.01 16.78 6.80
C GLU A 137 9.31 16.43 7.52
N GLN A 138 9.26 15.41 8.38
CA GLN A 138 10.44 14.87 9.07
C GLN A 138 11.48 14.33 8.09
N ALA A 139 11.07 13.67 7.01
CA ALA A 139 11.96 13.22 5.92
C ALA A 139 12.68 14.37 5.23
N ALA A 140 11.98 15.48 5.03
CA ALA A 140 12.51 16.65 4.37
C ALA A 140 13.36 17.52 5.32
N ALA A 141 13.14 17.41 6.63
CA ALA A 141 13.81 18.17 7.69
C ALA A 141 15.02 17.44 8.29
N LYS A 142 15.02 16.10 8.35
CA LYS A 142 16.09 15.26 8.89
C LYS A 142 16.70 14.39 7.80
N ASP A 143 17.93 13.94 8.03
CA ASP A 143 18.67 12.98 7.18
C ASP A 143 18.10 11.54 7.27
N TYR A 144 16.77 11.43 7.38
CA TYR A 144 16.06 10.20 7.65
C TYR A 144 15.83 9.44 6.34
N GLU A 145 16.14 8.15 6.34
CA GLU A 145 16.05 7.22 5.20
C GLU A 145 14.60 7.00 4.70
N VAL A 146 13.90 8.05 4.28
CA VAL A 146 12.56 7.93 3.69
C VAL A 146 12.61 7.28 2.31
N MET A 147 13.82 7.18 1.77
CA MET A 147 14.16 6.38 0.61
C MET A 147 14.98 5.15 0.98
N GLY A 148 14.93 4.57 2.19
CA GLY A 148 15.77 3.42 2.59
C GLY A 148 15.79 2.25 1.57
N PHE A 149 14.71 2.09 0.80
CA PHE A 149 14.63 1.15 -0.33
C PHE A 149 15.40 1.59 -1.59
N LEU A 150 15.43 2.90 -1.87
CA LEU A 150 16.17 3.53 -2.96
C LEU A 150 17.64 3.77 -2.61
N THR A 151 17.97 4.22 -1.39
CA THR A 151 19.35 4.49 -0.94
C THR A 151 20.26 3.26 -1.05
N ARG A 152 19.75 2.07 -0.71
CA ARG A 152 20.46 0.79 -0.88
C ARG A 152 20.78 0.47 -2.35
N ARG A 153 20.06 1.08 -3.30
CA ARG A 153 20.18 0.83 -4.74
C ARG A 153 21.02 1.87 -5.48
N VAL A 154 21.23 3.07 -4.91
CA VAL A 154 21.99 4.18 -5.55
C VAL A 154 23.37 4.49 -4.94
N GLY A 155 23.78 3.79 -3.87
CA GLY A 155 25.16 3.86 -3.36
C GLY A 155 25.67 5.32 -3.13
N PRO A 156 26.88 5.68 -3.58
CA PRO A 156 27.50 6.99 -3.29
C PRO A 156 26.73 8.21 -3.83
N LEU A 157 25.69 8.03 -4.65
CA LEU A 157 24.84 9.12 -5.17
C LEU A 157 23.66 9.45 -4.24
N ALA A 158 23.56 8.81 -3.07
CA ALA A 158 22.49 9.04 -2.10
C ALA A 158 22.34 10.52 -1.68
N GLY A 159 23.42 11.30 -1.62
CA GLY A 159 23.37 12.73 -1.28
C GLY A 159 22.72 13.58 -2.37
N VAL A 160 23.02 13.29 -3.64
CA VAL A 160 22.44 13.98 -4.79
C VAL A 160 20.97 13.60 -4.94
N ALA A 161 20.64 12.31 -4.85
CA ALA A 161 19.27 11.83 -4.84
C ALA A 161 18.42 12.47 -3.72
N ARG A 162 19.03 12.71 -2.54
CA ARG A 162 18.40 13.43 -1.41
C ARG A 162 18.09 14.89 -1.73
N ALA A 163 19.03 15.64 -2.30
CA ALA A 163 18.83 17.05 -2.66
C ALA A 163 17.68 17.24 -3.67
N PHE A 164 17.55 16.32 -4.64
CA PHE A 164 16.43 16.31 -5.58
C PHE A 164 15.11 15.81 -4.97
N ALA A 165 15.16 14.90 -3.99
CA ALA A 165 13.97 14.36 -3.34
C ALA A 165 13.33 15.32 -2.33
N ARG A 166 14.12 16.18 -1.67
CA ARG A 166 13.63 17.12 -0.63
C ARG A 166 12.47 18.03 -1.08
N PRO A 167 12.51 18.75 -2.21
CA PRO A 167 11.38 19.57 -2.65
C PRO A 167 10.14 18.73 -2.96
N LEU A 168 10.33 17.52 -3.47
CA LEU A 168 9.27 16.55 -3.73
C LEU A 168 8.59 16.12 -2.42
N LEU A 169 9.38 15.77 -1.39
CA LEU A 169 8.87 15.39 -0.07
C LEU A 169 8.16 16.54 0.65
N GLN A 170 8.64 17.79 0.50
CA GLN A 170 7.94 18.96 1.06
C GLN A 170 6.60 19.23 0.36
N ALA A 171 6.55 19.09 -0.96
CA ALA A 171 5.30 19.20 -1.72
C ALA A 171 4.32 18.08 -1.34
N GLU A 172 4.81 16.85 -1.18
CA GLU A 172 4.02 15.71 -0.69
C GLU A 172 3.48 15.94 0.72
N SER A 173 4.30 16.44 1.63
CA SER A 173 3.90 16.76 3.01
C SER A 173 2.73 17.73 3.04
N ARG A 174 2.83 18.86 2.30
CA ARG A 174 1.75 19.85 2.20
C ARG A 174 0.48 19.33 1.54
N ARG A 175 0.61 18.36 0.64
CA ARG A 175 -0.51 17.76 -0.08
C ARG A 175 -1.27 16.72 0.74
N CYS A 176 -0.58 16.08 1.69
CA CYS A 176 -1.17 15.09 2.59
C CYS A 176 -1.67 15.68 3.91
N ALA A 177 -1.29 16.92 4.24
CA ALA A 177 -1.83 17.70 5.36
C ALA A 177 -3.18 18.33 4.99
#